data_AF-A0A9D1S1B5-F1
#
_entry.id   AF-A0A9D1S1B5-F1
#
_cell.length_a   1.000
_cell.length_b   1.000
_cell.length_c   1.000
_cell.angle_alpha   90.00
_cell.angle_beta   90.00
_cell.angle_gamma   90.00
#
_symmetry.space_group_name_H-M   'P 1'
#
loop_
_entity.id
_entity.type
_entity.pdbx_description
1 polymer ?
#
loop_
_entity_poly.entity_id
_entity_poly.type
_entity_poly.pdbx_seq_one_letter_code
_entity_poly.pdbx_strand_id
1 'polypeptide(L)' 'MTSESLLEVPESLSGSRADAVIAQMCGITRARAAEWITQGRVRWAVDRTQGRAAGRPVKKAEK' A
#
# COMPACT_ATOMS: atom_id res chain seq x y z
N MET A 1 19.97 9.48 4.95
CA MET A 1 18.93 10.00 4.05
C MET A 1 18.05 8.83 3.62
N THR A 2 16.95 8.57 4.34
CA THR A 2 15.95 7.59 3.90
C THR A 2 15.14 8.22 2.77
N SER A 3 15.38 7.77 1.54
CA SER A 3 14.58 8.21 0.39
C SER A 3 13.20 7.57 0.49
N GLU A 4 12.18 8.38 0.78
CA GLU A 4 10.79 7.95 0.74
C GLU A 4 10.32 7.97 -0.73
N SER A 5 9.83 6.82 -1.24
CA SER A 5 9.29 6.71 -2.59
C SER A 5 7.76 6.64 -2.51
N LEU A 6 7.08 7.62 -3.11
CA LEU A 6 5.64 7.60 -3.28
C LEU A 6 5.32 6.76 -4.54
N LEU A 7 4.49 5.74 -4.38
CA LEU A 7 4.06 4.89 -5.48
C LEU A 7 2.54 4.92 -5.56
N GLU A 8 2.02 5.14 -6.76
CA GLU A 8 0.59 5.09 -7.03
C GLU A 8 0.16 3.64 -7.28
N VAL A 9 -0.91 3.21 -6.59
CA VAL A 9 -1.43 1.85 -6.74
C VAL A 9 -2.18 1.74 -8.07
N PRO A 10 -1.76 0.85 -8.99
CA PRO A 10 -2.44 0.71 -10.28
C PRO A 10 -3.87 0.19 -10.11
N GLU A 11 -4.77 0.56 -11.02
CA GLU A 11 -6.19 0.21 -10.93
C GLU A 11 -6.44 -1.30 -10.86
N SER A 12 -5.59 -2.12 -11.50
CA SER A 12 -5.66 -3.59 -11.44
C SER A 12 -5.48 -4.14 -10.03
N LEU A 13 -4.83 -3.39 -9.14
CA LEU A 13 -4.57 -3.73 -7.74
C LEU A 13 -5.48 -2.98 -6.77
N SER A 14 -6.37 -2.13 -7.27
CA SER A 14 -7.41 -1.48 -6.49
C SER A 14 -8.26 -2.51 -5.73
N GLY A 15 -8.57 -2.22 -4.46
CA GLY A 15 -9.40 -3.09 -3.63
C GLY A 15 -8.70 -4.36 -3.13
N SER A 16 -7.48 -4.64 -3.61
CA SER A 16 -6.67 -5.76 -3.14
C SER A 16 -6.09 -5.49 -1.76
N ARG A 17 -5.68 -6.56 -1.05
CA ARG A 17 -5.03 -6.43 0.25
C ARG A 17 -3.71 -5.68 0.14
N ALA A 18 -3.44 -4.84 1.13
CA ALA A 18 -2.19 -4.11 1.28
C ALA A 18 -0.92 -4.96 1.04
N ASP A 19 -0.86 -6.15 1.65
CA ASP A 19 0.27 -7.07 1.50
C ASP A 19 0.46 -7.55 0.05
N ALA A 20 -0.62 -7.79 -0.67
CA ALA A 20 -0.59 -8.21 -2.07
C ALA A 20 -0.16 -7.07 -3.00
N VAL A 21 -0.61 -5.85 -2.72
CA VAL A 21 -0.22 -4.65 -3.48
C VAL A 21 1.28 -4.41 -3.36
N ILE A 22 1.81 -4.37 -2.14
CA ILE A 22 3.24 -4.13 -1.90
C ILE A 22 4.08 -5.27 -2.47
N ALA A 23 3.65 -6.52 -2.32
CA ALA A 23 4.32 -7.67 -2.90
C ALA A 23 4.47 -7.53 -4.42
N GLN A 24 3.40 -7.14 -5.11
CA GLN A 24 3.41 -6.98 -6.56
C GLN A 24 4.20 -5.74 -7.01
N MET A 25 4.05 -4.61 -6.32
CA MET A 25 4.73 -3.35 -6.68
C MET A 25 6.23 -3.36 -6.37
N CYS A 26 6.64 -4.03 -5.29
CA CYS A 26 8.04 -4.10 -4.86
C CYS A 26 8.74 -5.40 -5.29
N GLY A 27 8.03 -6.33 -5.95
CA GLY A 27 8.59 -7.63 -6.36
C GLY A 27 9.03 -8.52 -5.18
N ILE A 28 8.38 -8.38 -4.02
CA ILE A 28 8.70 -9.14 -2.80
C ILE A 28 7.59 -10.16 -2.49
N THR A 29 7.87 -11.09 -1.57
CA THR A 29 6.84 -12.03 -1.11
C THR A 29 5.78 -11.34 -0.27
N ARG A 30 4.54 -11.86 -0.26
CA ARG A 30 3.44 -11.34 0.58
C ARG A 30 3.76 -11.38 2.07
N ALA A 31 4.49 -12.40 2.53
CA ALA A 31 4.94 -12.48 3.92
C ALA A 31 5.88 -11.31 4.28
N ARG A 32 6.85 -11.02 3.41
CA ARG A 32 7.78 -9.90 3.61
C ARG A 32 7.08 -8.54 3.53
N ALA A 33 6.09 -8.41 2.65
CA ALA A 33 5.21 -7.24 2.61
C ALA A 33 4.41 -7.07 3.91
N ALA A 34 3.87 -8.15 4.48
CA ALA A 34 3.17 -8.12 5.76
C ALA A 34 4.10 -7.74 6.92
N GLU A 35 5.36 -8.18 6.90
CA GLU A 35 6.38 -7.73 7.86
C GLU A 35 6.65 -6.23 7.73
N TRP A 36 6.76 -5.69 6.52
CA TRP A 36 6.96 -4.25 6.31
C TRP A 36 5.79 -3.41 6.80
N ILE A 37 4.56 -3.90 6.63
CA ILE A 37 3.35 -3.28 7.19
C ILE A 37 3.42 -3.30 8.72
N THR A 38 3.73 -4.46 9.31
CA THR A 38 3.81 -4.64 10.78
C THR A 38 4.91 -3.78 11.40
N GLN A 39 6.04 -3.62 10.70
CA GLN A 39 7.17 -2.78 11.11
C GLN A 39 6.93 -1.28 10.90
N GLY A 40 5.77 -0.87 10.36
CA GLY A 40 5.46 0.54 10.10
C GLY A 40 6.31 1.19 9.01
N ARG A 41 6.96 0.38 8.16
CA ARG A 41 7.77 0.87 7.02
C ARG A 41 6.92 1.34 5.84
N VAL A 42 5.62 1.07 5.88
CA VAL A 42 4.66 1.44 4.84
C VAL A 42 3.68 2.44 5.43
N ARG A 43 3.64 3.64 4.84
CA ARG A 43 2.65 4.67 5.14
C ARG A 43 1.63 4.73 4.01
N TRP A 44 0.36 4.73 4.39
CA TRP A 44 -0.74 4.95 3.46
C TRP A 44 -0.97 6.46 3.37
N ALA A 45 -1.10 6.98 2.14
CA ALA A 45 -1.70 8.29 1.95
C ALA A 45 -3.19 8.19 2.26
N VAL A 46 -3.55 8.25 3.55
CA VAL A 46 -4.95 8.34 3.99
C VAL A 46 -5.36 9.79 3.90
N ASP A 47 -5.53 10.31 2.70
CA ASP A 47 -6.17 11.61 2.52
C ASP A 47 -7.62 11.39 2.12
N ARG A 48 -8.52 11.41 3.11
CA ARG A 48 -9.98 11.41 2.91
C ARG A 48 -10.52 12.79 2.54
N THR A 49 -9.66 13.79 2.35
CA THR A 49 -10.04 15.20 2.16
C THR A 49 -9.49 15.85 0.89
N GLN A 50 -8.52 15.24 0.21
CA GLN A 50 -8.02 15.69 -1.09
C GLN A 50 -8.89 15.12 -2.21
N GLY A 51 -9.81 15.96 -2.69
CA GLY A 51 -10.71 15.64 -3.80
C GLY A 51 -9.98 15.05 -5.02
N ARG A 52 -10.55 13.99 -5.58
CA ARG A 52 -10.28 13.43 -6.92
C ARG A 52 -8.80 13.42 -7.37
N ALA A 53 -7.87 13.05 -6.49
CA ALA A 53 -6.50 12.68 -6.86
C ALA A 53 -5.87 11.70 -5.86
N ALA A 54 -6.68 11.02 -5.06
CA ALA A 54 -6.23 9.98 -4.13
C ALA A 54 -6.70 8.62 -4.66
N GLY A 55 -5.74 7.74 -4.93
CA GLY A 55 -5.96 6.39 -5.47
C GLY A 55 -7.02 5.57 -4.71
N ARG A 56 -7.55 4.55 -5.39
CA ARG A 56 -8.73 3.79 -4.95
C ARG A 56 -8.55 3.08 -3.60
N PRO A 57 -9.65 2.93 -2.83
CA PRO A 57 -9.62 2.34 -1.50
C PRO A 57 -9.24 0.85 -1.52
N VAL A 58 -8.37 0.46 -0.59
CA VAL A 58 -8.07 -0.94 -0.26
C VAL A 58 -8.63 -1.28 1.13
N LYS A 59 -9.24 -2.45 1.28
CA LYS A 59 -9.81 -2.92 2.56
C LYS A 59 -8.69 -3.30 3.53
N LYS A 60 -8.84 -2.94 4.81
CA LYS A 60 -7.98 -3.47 5.87
C LYS A 60 -8.20 -4.97 5.98
N ALA A 61 -7.11 -5.72 6.04
CA ALA A 61 -7.15 -7.12 6.41
C ALA A 61 -7.58 -7.23 7.89
N GLU A 62 -8.66 -7.95 8.14
CA GLU A 62 -9.04 -8.37 9.48
C GLU A 62 -8.18 -9.56 9.94
N LYS A 63 -8.19 -9.71 11.27
CA LYS A 63 -7.26 -10.35 12.20
C LYS A 63 -6.86 -11.79 11.90
#